data_AF-A0A8J9VEG2-F1
#
_entry.id   AF-A0A8J9VEG2-F1
#
_cell.length_a   1.000
_cell.length_b   1.000
_cell.length_c   1.000
_cell.angle_alpha   90.00
_cell.angle_beta   90.00
_cell.angle_gamma   90.00
#
_symmetry.space_group_name_H-M   'P 1'
#
loop_
_entity.id
_entity.type
_entity.pdbx_description
1 polymer ?
#
loop_
_entity_poly.entity_id
_entity_poly.type
_entity_poly.pdbx_seq_one_letter_code
_entity_poly.pdbx_strand_id
1 'polypeptide(L)'
;MDQQKKKRSENWSAEEKDILREMIAQSRHIIEDKSTRASSNIKKAQEWKNIANKINELMGKNRSDGEVKLAWKKMKLAAKANLSAHR
;
A
#
# COMPACT_ATOMS: atom_id res chain seq x y z
N MET A 1 -24.78 6.10 19.72
CA MET A 1 -23.91 6.07 18.53
C MET A 1 -23.04 4.83 18.62
N ASP A 2 -23.45 3.76 17.94
CA ASP A 2 -22.71 2.50 17.90
C ASP A 2 -21.32 2.70 17.28
N GLN A 3 -20.30 2.69 18.13
CA GLN A 3 -18.91 2.58 17.69
C GLN A 3 -18.74 1.18 17.09
N GLN A 4 -18.90 1.05 15.77
CA GLN A 4 -18.56 -0.19 15.07
C GLN A 4 -17.10 -0.53 15.37
N LYS A 5 -16.89 -1.57 16.19
CA LYS A 5 -15.58 -2.16 16.44
C LYS A 5 -14.96 -2.49 15.08
N LYS A 6 -13.85 -1.82 14.72
CA LYS A 6 -13.14 -2.06 13.45
C LYS A 6 -12.85 -3.56 13.34
N LYS A 7 -13.52 -4.24 12.40
CA LYS A 7 -13.20 -5.65 12.09
C LYS A 7 -11.73 -5.70 11.71
N ARG A 8 -11.00 -6.64 12.31
CA ARG A 8 -9.59 -6.88 11.99
C ARG A 8 -9.53 -7.26 10.52
N SER A 9 -8.78 -6.50 9.72
CA SER A 9 -8.59 -6.84 8.31
C SER A 9 -7.78 -8.13 8.19
N GLU A 10 -8.02 -8.85 7.08
CA GLU A 10 -7.33 -10.10 6.79
C GLU A 10 -5.82 -9.88 6.74
N ASN A 11 -5.04 -10.89 7.16
CA ASN A 11 -3.59 -10.80 7.07
C ASN A 11 -3.14 -10.67 5.61
N TRP A 12 -2.00 -10.03 5.40
CA TRP A 12 -1.36 -9.94 4.10
C TRP A 12 -0.46 -11.16 3.89
N SER A 13 -0.77 -12.00 2.91
CA SER A 13 0.04 -13.15 2.51
C SER A 13 1.39 -12.70 1.93
N ALA A 14 2.31 -13.64 1.75
CA ALA A 14 3.60 -13.35 1.10
C ALA A 14 3.37 -12.93 -0.37
N GLU A 15 2.54 -13.69 -1.09
CA GLU A 15 2.15 -13.41 -2.47
C GLU A 15 1.50 -12.03 -2.64
N GLU A 16 0.54 -11.67 -1.77
CA GLU A 16 -0.09 -10.33 -1.81
C GLU A 16 0.95 -9.21 -1.64
N LYS A 17 1.97 -9.43 -0.80
CA LYS A 17 3.05 -8.45 -0.58
C LYS A 17 4.00 -8.35 -1.76
N ASP A 18 4.28 -9.45 -2.45
CA ASP A 18 5.15 -9.46 -3.63
C ASP A 18 4.48 -8.77 -4.81
N ILE A 19 3.20 -9.07 -5.07
CA ILE A 19 2.40 -8.36 -6.08
C ILE A 19 2.31 -6.86 -5.73
N LEU A 20 2.06 -6.51 -4.46
CA LEU A 20 2.04 -5.11 -4.03
C LEU A 20 3.38 -4.41 -4.29
N ARG A 21 4.51 -5.07 -4.04
CA ARG A 21 5.84 -4.54 -4.33
C ARG A 21 6.03 -4.28 -5.82
N GLU A 22 5.64 -5.23 -6.66
CA GLU A 22 5.77 -5.10 -8.10
C GLU A 22 4.93 -3.94 -8.65
N MET A 23 3.66 -3.85 -8.24
CA MET A 23 2.77 -2.76 -8.65
C MET A 23 3.31 -1.39 -8.21
N ILE A 24 3.82 -1.27 -6.98
CA ILE A 24 4.44 -0.03 -6.50
C ILE A 24 5.75 0.26 -7.25
N ALA A 25 6.54 -0.74 -7.61
CA ALA A 25 7.77 -0.54 -8.37
C ALA A 25 7.47 0.07 -9.75
N GLN A 26 6.43 -0.41 -10.45
CA GLN A 26 5.98 0.16 -11.72
C GLN A 26 5.49 1.61 -11.55
N SER A 27 4.76 1.90 -10.47
CA SER A 27 4.20 3.23 -10.19
C SER A 27 5.09 4.12 -9.31
N ARG A 28 6.37 3.74 -9.10
CA ARG A 28 7.28 4.40 -8.13
C ARG A 28 7.42 5.89 -8.39
N HIS A 29 7.52 6.28 -9.66
CA HIS A 29 7.70 7.66 -10.08
C HIS A 29 6.50 8.57 -9.73
N ILE A 30 5.32 8.00 -9.46
CA ILE A 30 4.14 8.72 -9.00
C ILE A 30 4.05 8.64 -7.48
N ILE A 31 4.17 7.44 -6.91
CA ILE A 31 3.92 7.17 -5.49
C ILE A 31 5.00 7.78 -4.59
N GLU A 32 6.27 7.69 -4.97
CA GLU A 32 7.42 8.19 -4.20
C GLU A 32 7.90 9.57 -4.71
N ASP A 33 7.10 10.23 -5.56
CA ASP A 33 7.32 11.61 -5.94
C ASP A 33 7.32 12.52 -4.68
N LYS A 34 8.23 13.50 -4.63
CA LYS A 34 8.39 14.40 -3.48
C LYS A 34 7.65 15.72 -3.62
N SER A 35 6.97 15.96 -4.75
CA SER A 35 6.19 17.17 -4.97
C SER A 35 5.01 17.25 -4.00
N THR A 36 4.82 18.42 -3.43
CA THR A 36 3.69 18.78 -2.56
C THR A 36 2.56 19.46 -3.32
N ARG A 37 2.68 19.59 -4.66
CA ARG A 37 1.66 20.22 -5.51
C ARG A 37 0.35 19.43 -5.44
N ALA A 38 -0.77 20.14 -5.42
CA ALA A 38 -2.10 19.53 -5.38
C ALA A 38 -2.31 18.51 -6.52
N SER A 39 -1.86 18.83 -7.73
CA SER A 39 -1.93 17.92 -8.88
C SER A 39 -1.13 16.63 -8.67
N SER A 40 0.05 16.69 -8.06
CA SER A 40 0.85 15.51 -7.71
C SER A 40 0.15 14.66 -6.64
N ASN A 41 -0.48 15.29 -5.65
CA ASN A 41 -1.22 14.59 -4.60
C ASN A 41 -2.47 13.88 -5.15
N ILE A 42 -3.19 14.51 -6.08
CA ILE A 42 -4.33 13.89 -6.78
C ILE A 42 -3.86 12.67 -7.57
N LYS A 43 -2.76 12.80 -8.33
CA LYS A 43 -2.17 11.67 -9.07
C LYS A 43 -1.78 10.53 -8.14
N LYS A 44 -1.12 10.80 -7.01
CA LYS A 44 -0.80 9.79 -5.99
C LYS A 44 -2.05 9.10 -5.47
N ALA A 45 -3.10 9.86 -5.15
CA ALA A 45 -4.35 9.30 -4.64
C ALA A 45 -5.04 8.38 -5.66
N GLN A 46 -5.09 8.80 -6.92
CA GLN A 46 -5.59 7.99 -8.03
C GLN A 46 -4.76 6.73 -8.23
N GLU A 47 -3.43 6.86 -8.19
CA GLU A 47 -2.53 5.72 -8.40
C GLU A 47 -2.65 4.68 -7.29
N TRP A 48 -2.80 5.10 -6.04
CA TRP A 48 -3.10 4.18 -4.93
C TRP A 48 -4.42 3.44 -5.13
N LYS A 49 -5.45 4.11 -5.65
CA LYS A 49 -6.73 3.48 -5.98
C LYS A 49 -6.58 2.48 -7.11
N ASN A 50 -5.81 2.81 -8.15
CA ASN A 50 -5.51 1.91 -9.26
C ASN A 50 -4.79 0.64 -8.79
N ILE A 51 -3.77 0.79 -7.93
CA ILE A 51 -3.05 -0.34 -7.33
C ILE A 51 -4.00 -1.22 -6.51
N ALA A 52 -4.85 -0.61 -5.68
CA ALA A 52 -5.83 -1.36 -4.89
C ALA A 52 -6.79 -2.16 -5.77
N ASN A 53 -7.32 -1.56 -6.83
CA ASN A 53 -8.20 -2.23 -7.79
C ASN A 53 -7.51 -3.40 -8.46
N LYS A 54 -6.28 -3.22 -8.97
CA LYS A 54 -5.50 -4.29 -9.61
C LYS A 54 -5.24 -5.47 -8.66
N ILE A 55 -4.86 -5.19 -7.41
CA ILE A 55 -4.63 -6.25 -6.42
C ILE A 55 -5.93 -7.00 -6.12
N ASN A 56 -7.05 -6.28 -6.01
CA ASN A 56 -8.36 -6.87 -5.77
C ASN A 56 -8.81 -7.75 -6.94
N GLU A 57 -8.59 -7.30 -8.17
CA GLU A 57 -8.88 -8.05 -9.40
C GLU A 57 -8.04 -9.32 -9.49
N LEU A 58 -6.73 -9.25 -9.19
CA LEU A 58 -5.83 -10.39 -9.26
C LEU A 58 -6.08 -11.43 -8.14
N MET A 59 -6.35 -10.96 -6.93
CA MET A 59 -6.42 -11.82 -5.73
C MET A 59 -7.84 -12.19 -5.32
N GLY A 60 -8.87 -11.64 -5.97
CA GLY A 60 -10.26 -11.80 -5.55
C GLY A 60 -10.54 -11.21 -4.16
N LYS A 61 -9.80 -10.17 -3.76
CA LYS A 61 -9.90 -9.51 -2.45
C LYS A 61 -10.61 -8.16 -2.55
N ASN A 62 -10.91 -7.56 -1.41
CA ASN A 62 -11.49 -6.21 -1.33
C ASN A 62 -10.71 -5.32 -0.36
N ARG A 63 -9.46 -5.03 -0.70
CA ARG A 63 -8.58 -4.11 0.02
C ARG A 63 -8.88 -2.68 -0.40
N SER A 64 -9.03 -1.80 0.58
CA SER A 64 -9.09 -0.35 0.34
C SER A 64 -7.70 0.23 0.01
N ASP A 65 -7.66 1.37 -0.67
CA ASP A 65 -6.40 2.09 -0.94
C ASP A 65 -5.69 2.49 0.37
N GLY A 66 -6.45 2.76 1.45
CA GLY A 66 -5.93 2.99 2.79
C GLY A 66 -5.19 1.79 3.38
N GLU A 67 -5.74 0.57 3.22
CA GLU A 67 -5.08 -0.66 3.65
C GLU A 67 -3.82 -0.95 2.86
N VAL A 68 -3.85 -0.73 1.54
CA VAL A 68 -2.70 -0.88 0.64
C VAL A 68 -1.57 0.07 1.05
N LYS A 69 -1.89 1.36 1.28
CA LYS A 69 -0.94 2.36 1.79
C LYS A 69 -0.32 1.94 3.12
N LEU A 70 -1.15 1.45 4.05
CA LEU A 70 -0.70 0.99 5.37
C LEU A 70 0.22 -0.24 5.26
N ALA A 71 -0.12 -1.20 4.39
CA ALA A 71 0.70 -2.37 4.12
C ALA A 71 2.07 -1.96 3.59
N TRP A 72 2.12 -1.07 2.60
CA TRP A 72 3.38 -0.54 2.07
C TRP A 72 4.23 0.15 3.15
N LYS A 73 3.62 1.00 3.98
CA LYS A 73 4.32 1.66 5.09
C LYS A 73 4.93 0.64 6.05
N LYS A 74 4.16 -0.39 6.44
CA LYS A 74 4.63 -1.47 7.32
C LYS A 74 5.78 -2.25 6.69
N MET A 75 5.72 -2.54 5.40
CA MET A 75 6.80 -3.21 4.67
C MET A 75 8.09 -2.39 4.65
N LYS A 76 7.99 -1.08 4.42
CA LYS A 76 9.16 -0.17 4.50
C LYS A 76 9.76 -0.14 5.91
N LEU A 77 8.94 -0.12 6.95
CA LEU A 77 9.41 -0.14 8.34
C LEU A 77 10.09 -1.46 8.68
N ALA A 78 9.51 -2.60 8.30
CA ALA A 78 10.11 -3.92 8.50
C ALA A 78 11.47 -4.05 7.80
N ALA A 79 11.57 -3.58 6.55
CA ALA A 79 12.84 -3.56 5.82
C ALA A 79 13.91 -2.71 6.51
N LYS A 80 13.54 -1.52 7.02
CA LYS A 80 14.46 -0.67 7.80
C LYS A 80 14.91 -1.34 9.10
N ALA A 81 13.99 -2.00 9.82
CA ALA A 81 14.31 -2.72 11.05
C ALA A 81 15.33 -3.85 10.81
N ASN A 82 15.15 -4.61 9.73
CA ASN A 82 16.11 -5.65 9.34
C ASN A 82 17.49 -5.05 9.03
N LEU A 83 17.57 -3.93 8.31
CA LEU A 83 18.85 -3.26 8.04
C LEU A 83 19.53 -2.76 9.31
N SER A 84 18.77 -2.26 10.31
CA SER A 84 19.34 -1.83 11.58
C SER A 84 19.78 -2.97 12.48
N ALA A 85 19.14 -4.15 12.41
CA ALA A 85 19.50 -5.31 13.22
C ALA A 85 20.80 -6.00 12.76
N HIS A 86 21.23 -5.71 11.53
CA HIS A 86 22.48 -6.23 10.94
C HIS A 86 23.59 -5.16 10.87
N ARG A 87 23.48 -4.07 11.64
CA ARG A 87 24.54 -3.08 11.87
C ARG A 87 25.15 -3.30 13.25
#